data_AF-A0A133VKR0-F1
#
_entry.id   AF-A0A133VKR0-F1
#
_cell.length_a   1.000
_cell.length_b   1.000
_cell.length_c   1.000
_cell.angle_alpha   90.00
_cell.angle_beta   90.00
_cell.angle_gamma   90.00
#
_symmetry.space_group_name_H-M   'P 1'
#
loop_
_entity.id
_entity.type
_entity.pdbx_description
1 polymer ?
#
loop_
_entity_poly.entity_id
_entity_poly.type
_entity_poly.pdbx_seq_one_letter_code
_entity_poly.pdbx_strand_id
1 'polypeptide(L)'
;MLKKQEKLIQTTNWDYLIILDACRFDYFEQLYENYLEGKLRKVESPGSQTWGWFTGSFDKYYEDTVYISSQPGINSQQETDYKASEKFYNIIDVWDWGWDDRLETVPPKKVNVGFKKAEAKHPDKRKVIHYIQPHAPHIGEKTEVNQKKEGNFRDFLLSLTNREMLKWRI
;
A
#
# COMPACT_ATOMS: atom_id res chain seq x y z
N MET A 1 -10.79 24.49 4.77
CA MET A 1 -9.78 23.62 4.14
C MET A 1 -9.89 22.23 4.74
N LEU A 2 -9.64 21.18 3.96
CA LEU A 2 -9.65 19.80 4.47
C LEU A 2 -8.48 19.61 5.45
N LYS A 3 -8.62 18.67 6.38
CA LYS A 3 -7.49 18.25 7.22
C LYS A 3 -6.49 17.46 6.37
N LYS A 4 -5.21 17.63 6.64
CA LYS A 4 -4.12 16.88 6.01
C LYS A 4 -4.07 15.45 6.53
N GLN A 5 -4.05 14.46 5.64
CA GLN A 5 -4.09 13.04 5.99
C GLN A 5 -2.85 12.60 6.77
N GLU A 6 -1.67 13.04 6.35
CA GLU A 6 -0.40 12.72 7.02
C GLU A 6 -0.40 13.20 8.48
N LYS A 7 -1.05 14.33 8.76
CA LYS A 7 -1.18 14.81 10.15
C LYS A 7 -2.03 13.88 11.00
N LEU A 8 -3.07 13.26 10.45
CA LEU A 8 -3.85 12.27 11.18
C LEU A 8 -3.03 11.00 11.43
N ILE A 9 -2.34 10.48 10.41
CA ILE A 9 -1.47 9.30 10.54
C ILE A 9 -0.41 9.51 11.62
N GLN A 10 0.22 10.70 11.64
CA GLN A 10 1.33 11.03 12.54
C GLN A 10 0.91 11.33 13.99
N THR A 11 -0.33 11.81 14.21
CA THR A 11 -0.74 12.35 15.53
C THR A 11 -1.81 11.52 16.24
N THR A 12 -2.52 10.67 15.52
CA THR A 12 -3.52 9.79 16.14
C THR A 12 -2.88 8.53 16.71
N ASN A 13 -3.44 8.01 17.79
CA ASN A 13 -3.04 6.71 18.33
C ASN A 13 -3.85 5.62 17.64
N TRP A 14 -3.17 4.74 16.91
CA TRP A 14 -3.77 3.62 16.19
C TRP A 14 -2.89 2.37 16.33
N ASP A 15 -3.53 1.20 16.29
CA ASP A 15 -2.86 -0.10 16.28
C ASP A 15 -2.65 -0.60 14.84
N TYR A 16 -3.65 -0.36 13.98
CA TYR A 16 -3.66 -0.76 12.58
C TYR A 16 -3.99 0.43 11.66
N LEU A 17 -3.19 0.62 10.62
CA LEU A 17 -3.47 1.52 9.51
C LEU A 17 -3.67 0.69 8.24
N ILE A 18 -4.89 0.67 7.70
CA ILE A 18 -5.22 -0.08 6.48
C ILE A 18 -5.23 0.88 5.29
N ILE A 19 -4.52 0.52 4.23
CA ILE A 19 -4.42 1.30 2.99
C ILE A 19 -5.08 0.51 1.86
N LEU A 20 -5.94 1.18 1.10
CA LEU A 20 -6.57 0.68 -0.13
C LEU A 20 -6.15 1.58 -1.30
N ASP A 21 -5.25 1.11 -2.17
CA ASP A 21 -4.74 1.91 -3.29
C ASP A 21 -5.85 2.21 -4.32
N ALA A 22 -5.88 3.47 -4.79
CA ALA A 22 -6.90 4.00 -5.69
C ALA A 22 -8.35 3.87 -5.18
N CYS A 23 -8.56 3.68 -3.87
CA CYS A 23 -9.89 3.72 -3.28
C CYS A 23 -10.38 5.16 -3.18
N ARG A 24 -11.26 5.56 -4.11
CA ARG A 24 -11.83 6.91 -4.09
C ARG A 24 -12.78 7.10 -2.91
N PHE A 25 -12.69 8.27 -2.28
CA PHE A 25 -13.51 8.63 -1.13
C PHE A 25 -15.01 8.52 -1.41
N ASP A 26 -15.49 9.01 -2.56
CA ASP A 26 -16.91 9.05 -2.90
C ASP A 26 -17.53 7.65 -3.09
N TYR A 27 -16.74 6.68 -3.54
CA TYR A 27 -17.15 5.27 -3.61
C TYR A 27 -17.08 4.61 -2.23
N PHE A 28 -16.02 4.88 -1.46
CA PHE A 28 -15.88 4.32 -0.11
C PHE A 28 -17.01 4.78 0.81
N GLU A 29 -17.40 6.07 0.72
CA GLU A 29 -18.50 6.67 1.50
C GLU A 29 -19.83 5.95 1.30
N GLN A 30 -20.10 5.40 0.11
CA GLN A 30 -21.34 4.69 -0.19
C GLN A 30 -21.36 3.25 0.35
N LEU A 31 -20.20 2.67 0.65
CA LEU A 31 -20.06 1.24 0.91
C LEU A 31 -19.57 0.92 2.33
N TYR A 32 -18.86 1.83 2.99
CA TYR A 32 -18.12 1.51 4.21
C TYR A 32 -19.02 1.02 5.35
N GLU A 33 -20.22 1.56 5.50
CA GLU A 33 -21.17 1.19 6.58
C GLU A 33 -21.65 -0.26 6.47
N ASN A 34 -21.52 -0.90 5.29
CA ASN A 34 -21.84 -2.31 5.13
C ASN A 34 -20.78 -3.25 5.75
N TYR A 35 -19.58 -2.72 6.05
CA TYR A 35 -18.43 -3.52 6.44
C TYR A 35 -17.72 -3.02 7.70
N LEU A 36 -17.87 -1.72 8.02
CA LEU A 36 -17.12 -1.04 9.07
C LEU A 36 -18.04 -0.10 9.85
N GLU A 37 -17.80 -0.04 11.16
CA GLU A 37 -18.38 0.96 12.05
C GLU A 37 -17.33 2.04 12.35
N GLY A 38 -17.74 3.31 12.41
CA GLY A 38 -16.82 4.39 12.81
C GLY A 38 -17.18 5.76 12.26
N LYS A 39 -16.17 6.65 12.22
CA LYS A 39 -16.30 8.03 11.74
C LYS A 39 -15.59 8.18 10.40
N LEU A 40 -16.36 8.34 9.33
CA LEU A 40 -15.81 8.69 8.02
C LEU A 40 -15.38 10.16 7.99
N ARG A 41 -14.21 10.44 7.37
CA ARG A 41 -13.69 11.80 7.21
C ARG A 41 -13.05 11.98 5.84
N LYS A 42 -13.47 13.01 5.11
CA LYS A 42 -12.76 13.47 3.92
C LYS A 42 -11.54 14.30 4.30
N VAL A 43 -10.38 13.96 3.73
CA VAL A 43 -9.08 14.58 4.05
C VAL A 43 -8.31 14.87 2.76
N GLU A 44 -7.33 15.77 2.86
CA GLU A 44 -6.38 16.06 1.78
C GLU A 44 -5.24 15.03 1.82
N SER A 45 -5.01 14.34 0.70
CA SER A 45 -3.91 13.39 0.54
C SER A 45 -2.59 14.13 0.30
N PRO A 46 -1.45 13.68 0.89
CA PRO A 46 -0.14 14.26 0.60
C PRO A 46 0.38 13.93 -0.82
N GLY A 47 -0.26 13.02 -1.55
CA GLY A 47 0.09 12.70 -2.93
C GLY A 47 -1.01 11.95 -3.68
N SER A 48 -0.98 12.02 -5.00
CA SER A 48 -1.91 11.32 -5.89
C SER A 48 -1.46 9.90 -6.27
N GLN A 49 -0.15 9.63 -6.13
CA GLN A 49 0.49 8.37 -6.48
C GLN A 49 1.17 7.77 -5.24
N THR A 50 1.32 6.45 -5.22
CA THR A 50 1.80 5.69 -4.06
C THR A 50 3.10 6.24 -3.48
N TRP A 51 4.08 6.60 -4.32
CA TRP A 51 5.35 7.18 -3.86
C TRP A 51 5.20 8.55 -3.23
N GLY A 52 4.49 9.47 -3.89
CA GLY A 52 4.23 10.82 -3.35
C GLY A 52 3.46 10.74 -2.04
N TRP A 53 2.46 9.87 -1.97
CA TRP A 53 1.69 9.61 -0.77
C TRP A 53 2.56 9.04 0.36
N PHE A 54 3.37 8.02 0.08
CA PHE A 54 4.21 7.35 1.08
C PHE A 54 5.24 8.31 1.68
N THR A 55 5.98 9.00 0.82
CA THR A 55 7.01 9.96 1.25
C THR A 55 6.46 11.15 2.02
N GLY A 56 5.26 11.62 1.67
CA GLY A 56 4.58 12.69 2.41
C GLY A 56 3.89 12.23 3.70
N SER A 57 3.51 10.94 3.80
CA SER A 57 2.88 10.38 5.00
C SER A 57 3.91 9.98 6.06
N PHE A 58 5.04 9.41 5.64
CA PHE A 58 6.06 8.82 6.51
C PHE A 58 7.41 9.57 6.36
N ASP A 59 7.47 10.75 6.95
CA ASP A 59 8.62 11.65 6.89
C ASP A 59 9.80 11.20 7.78
N LYS A 60 9.51 10.58 8.92
CA LYS A 60 10.50 10.07 9.90
C LYS A 60 10.58 8.54 9.94
N TYR A 61 11.46 8.02 10.79
CA TYR A 61 11.51 6.60 11.13
C TYR A 61 10.44 6.23 12.15
N TYR A 62 9.75 5.11 11.93
CA TYR A 62 8.69 4.56 12.78
C TYR A 62 9.17 3.25 13.42
N GLU A 63 9.85 3.38 14.56
CA GLU A 63 10.50 2.30 15.31
C GLU A 63 9.55 1.26 15.92
N ASP A 64 8.28 1.62 16.06
CA ASP A 64 7.22 0.80 16.65
C ASP A 64 6.28 0.20 15.60
N THR A 65 6.62 0.31 14.31
CA THR A 65 5.68 0.02 13.22
C THR A 65 6.25 -0.98 12.22
N VAL A 66 5.46 -2.02 11.91
CA VAL A 66 5.72 -3.00 10.86
C VAL A 66 4.87 -2.68 9.63
N TYR A 67 5.49 -2.61 8.46
CA TYR A 67 4.80 -2.37 7.19
C TYR A 67 4.57 -3.69 6.45
N ILE A 68 3.32 -4.06 6.19
CA ILE A 68 2.97 -5.22 5.38
C ILE A 68 2.67 -4.74 3.96
N SER A 69 3.65 -4.90 3.06
CA SER A 69 3.57 -4.33 1.72
C SER A 69 3.17 -5.37 0.68
N SER A 70 2.05 -5.12 0.00
CA SER A 70 1.72 -5.79 -1.26
C SER A 70 2.19 -5.01 -2.50
N GLN A 71 2.74 -3.81 -2.32
CA GLN A 71 3.19 -2.91 -3.36
C GLN A 71 4.70 -3.09 -3.61
N PRO A 72 5.15 -3.61 -4.77
CA PRO A 72 6.57 -3.72 -5.09
C PRO A 72 7.33 -2.41 -4.93
N GLY A 73 6.65 -1.27 -5.12
CA GLY A 73 7.25 0.04 -4.90
C GLY A 73 7.60 0.37 -3.46
N ILE A 74 7.06 -0.30 -2.45
CA ILE A 74 7.38 -0.07 -1.04
C ILE A 74 7.89 -1.38 -0.48
N ASN A 75 9.21 -1.57 -0.47
CA ASN A 75 9.79 -2.87 -0.12
C ASN A 75 11.08 -2.75 0.72
N SER A 76 11.52 -3.89 1.27
CA SER A 76 12.73 -3.95 2.09
C SER A 76 14.05 -3.99 1.30
N GLN A 77 13.98 -4.31 0.00
CA GLN A 77 15.12 -4.71 -0.83
C GLN A 77 15.59 -3.62 -1.80
N GLN A 78 14.93 -2.45 -1.85
CA GLN A 78 15.21 -1.42 -2.83
C GLN A 78 16.55 -0.72 -2.60
N GLU A 79 17.34 -0.64 -3.67
CA GLU A 79 18.53 0.19 -3.78
C GLU A 79 18.22 1.46 -4.59
N THR A 80 17.41 2.34 -4.01
CA THR A 80 17.16 3.68 -4.57
C THR A 80 17.65 4.75 -3.57
N ASP A 81 17.69 6.02 -3.99
CA ASP A 81 17.99 7.15 -3.09
C ASP A 81 17.02 7.28 -1.91
N TYR A 82 15.85 6.62 -1.98
CA TYR A 82 14.85 6.65 -0.94
C TYR A 82 14.40 5.24 -0.58
N LYS A 83 14.92 4.73 0.53
CA LYS A 83 14.68 3.35 0.97
C LYS A 83 13.52 3.29 1.93
N ALA A 84 12.44 2.62 1.53
CA ALA A 84 11.31 2.36 2.42
C ALA A 84 11.74 1.59 3.69
N SER A 85 12.73 0.70 3.57
CA SER A 85 13.31 -0.03 4.71
C SER A 85 13.89 0.86 5.82
N GLU A 86 14.28 2.10 5.51
CA GLU A 86 14.77 3.06 6.49
C GLU A 86 13.64 3.82 7.21
N LYS A 87 12.37 3.53 6.91
CA LYS A 87 11.20 4.20 7.49
C LYS A 87 10.46 3.41 8.56
N PHE A 88 10.65 2.09 8.63
CA PHE A 88 9.89 1.22 9.52
C PHE A 88 10.78 0.23 10.25
N TYR A 89 10.36 -0.21 11.43
CA TYR A 89 11.02 -1.28 12.17
C TYR A 89 11.25 -2.53 11.31
N ASN A 90 10.25 -2.88 10.50
CA ASN A 90 10.33 -4.00 9.57
C ASN A 90 9.37 -3.79 8.41
N ILE A 91 9.73 -4.31 7.23
CA ILE A 91 8.83 -4.41 6.08
C ILE A 91 8.67 -5.90 5.71
N ILE A 92 7.43 -6.37 5.66
CA ILE A 92 7.08 -7.70 5.17
C ILE A 92 6.72 -7.57 3.69
N ASP A 93 7.59 -8.06 2.82
CA ASP A 93 7.47 -8.03 1.37
C ASP A 93 6.45 -9.05 0.84
N VAL A 94 5.15 -8.82 1.08
CA VAL A 94 4.07 -9.66 0.52
C VAL A 94 4.05 -9.61 -1.00
N TRP A 95 4.44 -8.48 -1.59
CA TRP A 95 4.60 -8.36 -3.04
C TRP A 95 5.54 -9.41 -3.65
N ASP A 96 6.50 -9.91 -2.88
CA ASP A 96 7.48 -10.86 -3.37
C ASP A 96 6.92 -12.29 -3.41
N TRP A 97 6.57 -12.83 -2.24
CA TRP A 97 6.09 -14.21 -2.10
C TRP A 97 4.58 -14.39 -2.31
N GLY A 98 3.83 -13.28 -2.32
CA GLY A 98 2.37 -13.25 -2.41
C GLY A 98 1.83 -12.92 -3.80
N TRP A 99 2.69 -12.64 -4.77
CA TRP A 99 2.32 -12.35 -6.15
C TRP A 99 1.53 -13.51 -6.79
N ASP A 100 0.51 -13.18 -7.58
CA ASP A 100 -0.26 -14.12 -8.39
C ASP A 100 -0.14 -13.72 -9.86
N ASP A 101 0.58 -14.53 -10.65
CA ASP A 101 0.86 -14.24 -12.07
C ASP A 101 -0.41 -14.22 -12.93
N ARG A 102 -1.46 -14.96 -12.54
CA ARG A 102 -2.72 -14.96 -13.28
C ARG A 102 -3.50 -13.68 -13.05
N LEU A 103 -3.43 -13.14 -11.83
CA LEU A 103 -4.10 -11.89 -11.48
C LEU A 103 -3.22 -10.65 -11.77
N GLU A 104 -1.94 -10.85 -12.08
CA GLU A 104 -0.92 -9.80 -12.21
C GLU A 104 -0.92 -8.83 -11.00
N THR A 105 -1.18 -9.36 -9.81
CA THR A 105 -1.20 -8.58 -8.56
C THR A 105 -1.10 -9.50 -7.35
N VAL A 106 -0.92 -8.92 -6.17
CA VAL A 106 -1.05 -9.64 -4.90
C VAL A 106 -2.53 -9.67 -4.51
N PRO A 107 -3.18 -10.84 -4.39
CA PRO A 107 -4.57 -10.89 -3.95
C PRO A 107 -4.70 -10.54 -2.46
N PRO A 108 -5.82 -9.92 -2.02
CA PRO A 108 -6.02 -9.52 -0.62
C PRO A 108 -5.78 -10.64 0.40
N LYS A 109 -6.12 -11.88 0.04
CA LYS A 109 -5.90 -13.06 0.90
C LYS A 109 -4.43 -13.27 1.25
N LYS A 110 -3.49 -12.92 0.36
CA LYS A 110 -2.04 -13.02 0.64
C LYS A 110 -1.58 -11.92 1.58
N VAL A 111 -2.16 -10.72 1.48
CA VAL A 111 -1.94 -9.64 2.46
C VAL A 111 -2.40 -10.07 3.86
N ASN A 112 -3.55 -10.72 3.98
CA ASN A 112 -4.02 -11.30 5.25
C ASN A 112 -3.04 -12.33 5.84
N VAL A 113 -2.39 -13.13 5.00
CA VAL A 113 -1.32 -14.04 5.46
C VAL A 113 -0.11 -13.26 5.97
N GLY A 114 0.28 -12.19 5.28
CA GLY A 114 1.35 -11.29 5.71
C GLY A 114 1.04 -10.63 7.05
N PHE A 115 -0.20 -10.15 7.22
CA PHE A 115 -0.71 -9.62 8.47
C PHE A 115 -0.61 -10.62 9.63
N LYS A 116 -1.11 -11.84 9.45
CA LYS A 116 -1.02 -12.90 10.49
C LYS A 116 0.43 -13.24 10.87
N LYS A 117 1.35 -13.23 9.90
CA LYS A 117 2.79 -13.40 10.16
C LYS A 117 3.36 -12.23 10.96
N ALA A 118 2.93 -11.00 10.67
CA ALA A 118 3.32 -9.80 11.40
C ALA A 118 2.85 -9.87 12.86
N GLU A 119 1.58 -10.22 13.07
CA GLU A 119 0.99 -10.42 14.40
C GLU A 119 1.75 -11.45 15.22
N ALA A 120 2.08 -12.60 14.61
CA ALA A 120 2.80 -13.67 15.30
C ALA A 120 4.24 -13.28 15.68
N LYS A 121 4.94 -12.49 14.86
CA LYS A 121 6.35 -12.12 15.08
C LYS A 121 6.54 -10.83 15.86
N HIS A 122 5.58 -9.91 15.76
CA HIS A 122 5.66 -8.54 16.27
C HIS A 122 4.30 -8.12 16.90
N PRO A 123 3.80 -8.85 17.90
CA PRO A 123 2.48 -8.61 18.47
C PRO A 123 2.33 -7.22 19.12
N ASP A 124 3.43 -6.69 19.67
CA ASP A 124 3.53 -5.40 20.39
C ASP A 124 3.64 -4.17 19.48
N LYS A 125 3.79 -4.37 18.17
CA LYS A 125 4.04 -3.28 17.20
C LYS A 125 2.77 -2.82 16.53
N ARG A 126 2.76 -1.59 16.02
CA ARG A 126 1.74 -1.09 15.10
C ARG A 126 1.91 -1.72 13.72
N LYS A 127 0.83 -1.80 12.95
CA LYS A 127 0.86 -2.39 11.60
C LYS A 127 0.26 -1.47 10.56
N VAL A 128 1.03 -1.22 9.50
CA VAL A 128 0.51 -0.66 8.26
C VAL A 128 0.22 -1.81 7.31
N ILE A 129 -1.04 -1.96 6.89
CA ILE A 129 -1.50 -3.07 6.05
C ILE A 129 -1.87 -2.50 4.68
N HIS A 130 -0.99 -2.70 3.70
CA HIS A 130 -1.14 -2.08 2.39
C HIS A 130 -1.70 -3.05 1.36
N TYR A 131 -2.95 -2.81 0.94
CA TYR A 131 -3.57 -3.49 -0.20
C TYR A 131 -3.43 -2.62 -1.45
N ILE A 132 -2.95 -3.22 -2.55
CA ILE A 132 -3.00 -2.60 -3.88
C ILE A 132 -4.46 -2.39 -4.33
N GLN A 133 -5.40 -3.21 -3.88
CA GLN A 133 -6.80 -3.12 -4.31
C GLN A 133 -7.49 -1.89 -3.68
N PRO A 134 -8.43 -1.23 -4.39
CA PRO A 134 -9.04 -1.61 -5.67
C PRO A 134 -8.30 -1.19 -6.95
N HIS A 135 -7.04 -0.75 -6.90
CA HIS A 135 -6.26 -0.43 -8.10
C HIS A 135 -6.25 -1.61 -9.10
N ALA A 136 -6.11 -1.29 -10.39
CA ALA A 136 -6.00 -2.28 -11.45
C ALA A 136 -4.72 -3.14 -11.33
N PRO A 137 -4.70 -4.40 -11.79
CA PRO A 137 -5.81 -5.15 -12.38
C PRO A 137 -6.93 -5.47 -11.36
N HIS A 138 -8.18 -5.26 -11.77
CA HIS A 138 -9.33 -5.50 -10.89
C HIS A 138 -9.60 -7.00 -10.74
N ILE A 139 -9.80 -7.46 -9.51
CA ILE A 139 -10.11 -8.86 -9.21
C ILE A 139 -11.64 -9.02 -9.13
N GLY A 140 -12.24 -9.86 -9.97
CA GLY A 140 -13.68 -10.12 -9.96
C GLY A 140 -14.12 -11.07 -11.09
N GLU A 141 -15.41 -11.40 -11.15
CA GLU A 141 -15.98 -12.39 -12.08
C GLU A 141 -15.79 -12.04 -13.57
N LYS A 142 -15.53 -10.78 -13.90
CA LYS A 142 -15.34 -10.31 -15.28
C LYS A 142 -13.89 -10.15 -15.72
N THR A 143 -12.91 -10.56 -14.91
CA THR A 143 -11.50 -10.43 -15.30
C THR A 143 -10.90 -11.78 -15.67
N GLU A 144 -11.19 -12.23 -16.89
CA GLU A 144 -10.15 -12.95 -17.63
C GLU A 144 -9.06 -11.92 -17.95
N VAL A 145 -7.98 -11.87 -17.17
CA VAL A 145 -6.77 -11.14 -17.60
C VAL A 145 -6.09 -11.99 -18.66
N ASN A 146 -6.72 -12.05 -19.84
CA ASN A 146 -6.14 -12.60 -21.05
C ASN A 146 -5.63 -11.43 -21.89
N GLN A 147 -4.45 -10.93 -21.56
CA GLN A 147 -3.66 -10.18 -22.54
C GLN A 147 -2.20 -10.57 -22.35
N LYS A 148 -1.64 -11.26 -23.36
CA LYS A 148 -0.18 -11.29 -23.56
C LYS A 148 0.31 -9.85 -23.60
N LYS A 149 0.81 -9.34 -22.47
CA LYS A 149 1.66 -8.16 -22.45
C LYS A 149 3.10 -8.63 -22.56
N GLU A 150 3.83 -8.03 -23.50
CA GLU A 150 5.27 -8.16 -23.50
C GLU A 150 5.81 -7.45 -22.24
N GLY A 151 6.35 -8.22 -21.31
CA GLY A 151 6.92 -7.73 -20.04
C GLY A 151 6.10 -8.09 -18.80
N ASN A 152 6.79 -8.47 -17.74
CA ASN A 152 6.22 -8.84 -16.45
C ASN A 152 5.75 -7.59 -15.69
N PHE A 153 4.46 -7.48 -15.38
CA PHE A 153 3.89 -6.32 -14.67
C PHE A 153 4.53 -6.10 -13.29
N ARG A 154 4.99 -7.17 -12.63
CA ARG A 154 5.76 -7.10 -11.39
C ARG A 154 7.07 -6.34 -11.59
N ASP A 155 7.78 -6.63 -12.68
CA ASP A 155 9.06 -5.99 -13.03
C ASP A 155 8.82 -4.53 -13.44
N PHE A 156 7.70 -4.24 -14.12
CA PHE A 156 7.28 -2.87 -14.38
C PHE A 156 7.06 -2.09 -13.07
N LEU A 157 6.32 -2.63 -12.09
CA LEU A 157 6.11 -1.97 -10.80
C LEU A 157 7.42 -1.75 -10.03
N LEU A 158 8.34 -2.72 -10.09
CA LEU A 158 9.70 -2.55 -9.56
C LEU A 158 10.45 -1.43 -10.26
N SER A 159 10.32 -1.29 -11.58
CA SER A 159 11.00 -0.24 -12.35
C SER A 159 10.48 1.18 -12.06
N LEU A 160 9.21 1.33 -11.66
CA LEU A 160 8.62 2.63 -11.28
C LEU A 160 9.24 3.25 -10.01
N THR A 161 10.06 2.49 -9.29
CA THR A 161 10.78 2.96 -8.10
C THR A 161 12.00 3.81 -8.44
N ASN A 162 12.45 3.77 -9.69
CA ASN A 162 13.60 4.53 -10.12
C ASN A 162 13.21 5.98 -10.45
N ARG A 163 13.77 6.96 -9.73
CA ARG A 163 13.41 8.40 -9.82
C ARG A 163 13.48 8.96 -11.25
N GLU A 164 14.34 8.41 -12.10
CA GLU A 164 14.44 8.74 -13.53
C GLU A 164 13.11 8.53 -14.28
N MET A 165 12.35 7.48 -13.95
CA MET A 165 11.06 7.17 -14.59
C MET A 165 9.90 8.00 -14.04
N LEU A 166 10.01 8.49 -12.80
CA LEU A 166 9.00 9.35 -12.16
C LEU A 166 9.00 10.78 -12.73
N LYS A 167 10.10 11.24 -13.35
CA LYS A 167 10.21 12.57 -13.97
C LYS A 167 9.36 12.73 -15.24
N TRP A 168 8.94 11.65 -15.89
CA TRP A 168 8.29 11.67 -17.21
C TRP A 168 6.76 11.59 -17.19
N ARG A 169 6.11 11.71 -16.03
CA ARG A 169 4.64 11.49 -15.89
C ARG A 169 3.90 12.55 -15.07
N ILE A 170 4.32 13.81 -15.17
CA ILE A 170 3.56 14.97 -14.67
C ILE A 170 2.75 15.58 -15.82
#